data_AF-X1QLU4-F1
#
_entry.id   AF-X1QLU4-F1
#
_cell.length_a   1.000
_cell.length_b   1.000
_cell.length_c   1.000
_cell.angle_alpha   90.00
_cell.angle_beta   90.00
_cell.angle_gamma   90.00
#
_symmetry.space_group_name_H-M   'P 1'
#
loop_
_entity.id
_entity.type
_entity.pdbx_description
1 polymer ?
#
loop_
_entity_poly.entity_id
_entity_poly.type
_entity_poly.pdbx_seq_one_letter_code
_entity_poly.pdbx_strand_id
1 'polypeptide(L)' 'MNRLKNIDIAFLPMNLPYTMTPQMVADAAKAFEPKILYPYHYGQTNPQMLVNLLKASKGIEVRIRRMR' A
#
# COMPACT_ATOMS: atom_id res chain seq x y z
N MET A 1 -8.02 9.75 -8.38
CA MET A 1 -8.67 9.06 -7.23
C MET A 1 -9.66 9.95 -6.46
N ASN A 2 -10.18 11.05 -7.03
CA ASN A 2 -10.91 12.11 -6.31
C ASN A 2 -12.30 11.75 -5.74
N ARG A 3 -12.70 10.48 -5.81
CA ARG A 3 -14.00 9.99 -5.33
C ARG A 3 -13.89 8.86 -4.29
N LEU A 4 -12.70 8.36 -4.01
CA LEU A 4 -12.50 7.37 -2.95
C LEU A 4 -12.36 8.11 -1.62
N LYS A 5 -13.32 7.90 -0.73
CA LYS A 5 -13.35 8.48 0.63
C LYS A 5 -13.79 7.40 1.61
N ASN A 6 -13.42 7.57 2.87
CA ASN A 6 -13.82 6.68 3.98
C ASN A 6 -13.42 5.22 3.75
N ILE A 7 -12.20 4.99 3.27
CA ILE A 7 -11.70 3.63 3.05
C ILE A 7 -11.14 3.09 4.36
N ASP A 8 -11.84 2.14 4.98
CA ASP A 8 -11.34 1.48 6.20
C ASP A 8 -10.17 0.54 5.88
N ILE A 9 -10.25 -0.19 4.76
CA ILE A 9 -9.26 -1.20 4.39
C ILE A 9 -8.99 -1.14 2.88
N ALA A 10 -7.72 -1.16 2.49
CA ALA A 10 -7.29 -1.26 1.11
C ALA A 10 -6.29 -2.41 0.92
N PHE A 11 -6.37 -3.05 -0.25
CA PHE A 11 -5.41 -4.04 -0.73
C PHE A 11 -4.77 -3.51 -2.00
N LEU A 12 -3.45 -3.32 -2.02
CA LEU A 12 -2.74 -2.77 -3.18
C LEU A 12 -1.65 -3.74 -3.67
N PRO A 13 -1.61 -4.07 -4.97
CA PRO A 13 -0.64 -5.00 -5.51
C PRO A 13 0.72 -4.32 -5.71
N MET A 14 1.81 -5.05 -5.51
CA MET A 14 3.16 -4.46 -5.51
C MET A 14 4.21 -5.40 -6.15
N ASN A 15 3.93 -5.90 -7.35
CA ASN A 15 4.80 -6.83 -8.09
C ASN A 15 4.96 -6.41 -9.54
N LEU A 16 6.15 -5.92 -9.91
CA LEU A 16 6.52 -5.65 -11.30
C LEU A 16 6.85 -6.96 -12.04
N PRO A 17 6.71 -6.99 -13.38
CA PRO A 17 6.23 -5.91 -14.27
C PRO A 17 4.70 -5.77 -14.31
N TYR A 18 3.97 -6.56 -13.53
CA TYR A 18 2.52 -6.71 -13.67
C TYR A 18 1.71 -5.58 -13.04
N THR A 19 2.24 -4.93 -11.99
CA THR A 19 1.48 -3.96 -11.18
C THR A 19 2.30 -2.73 -10.82
N MET A 20 2.65 -2.54 -9.55
CA MET A 20 3.23 -1.29 -9.04
C MET A 20 4.52 -1.52 -8.25
N THR A 21 5.40 -0.51 -8.24
CA THR A 21 6.52 -0.44 -7.30
C THR A 21 6.05 -0.05 -5.89
N PRO A 22 6.85 -0.28 -4.84
CA PRO A 22 6.53 0.24 -3.50
C PRO A 22 6.27 1.74 -3.45
N GLN A 23 6.99 2.53 -4.26
CA GLN A 23 6.83 3.98 -4.36
C GLN A 23 5.48 4.34 -4.96
N MET A 24 5.08 3.70 -6.06
CA MET A 24 3.77 3.92 -6.68
C MET A 24 2.63 3.53 -5.72
N VAL A 25 2.78 2.45 -4.96
CA VAL A 25 1.81 2.05 -3.93
C VAL A 25 1.72 3.09 -2.81
N ALA A 26 2.85 3.64 -2.35
CA ALA A 26 2.86 4.68 -1.33
C ALA A 26 2.16 5.96 -1.82
N ASP A 27 2.41 6.37 -3.06
CA ASP A 27 1.77 7.55 -3.67
C ASP A 27 0.27 7.35 -3.85
N ALA A 28 -0.14 6.16 -4.31
CA ALA A 28 -1.55 5.78 -4.40
C ALA A 28 -2.22 5.82 -3.01
N ALA A 29 -1.61 5.19 -2.00
CA ALA A 29 -2.17 5.15 -0.65
C ALA A 29 -2.33 6.55 -0.03
N LYS A 30 -1.40 7.47 -0.28
CA LYS A 30 -1.51 8.88 0.16
C LYS A 30 -2.63 9.64 -0.55
N ALA A 31 -3.03 9.23 -1.75
CA ALA A 31 -4.07 9.93 -2.51
C ALA A 31 -5.50 9.69 -1.99
N PHE A 32 -5.75 8.59 -1.27
CA PHE A 32 -7.08 8.26 -0.73
C PHE A 32 -7.07 7.80 0.74
N GLU A 33 -5.91 7.80 1.39
CA GLU A 33 -5.69 7.66 2.83
C GLU A 33 -6.53 6.56 3.52
N PRO A 34 -6.33 5.27 3.17
CA PRO A 34 -7.05 4.20 3.85
C PRO A 34 -6.59 4.06 5.30
N LYS A 35 -7.50 3.72 6.22
CA LYS A 35 -7.11 3.49 7.63
C LYS A 35 -6.14 2.32 7.75
N ILE A 36 -6.37 1.23 7.01
CA ILE A 36 -5.52 0.04 6.98
C ILE A 36 -5.12 -0.29 5.54
N LEU A 37 -3.84 -0.54 5.30
CA LEU A 37 -3.31 -0.96 4.00
C LEU A 37 -2.64 -2.33 4.10
N TYR A 38 -3.08 -3.25 3.26
CA TYR A 38 -2.47 -4.56 3.07
C TYR A 38 -1.76 -4.63 1.71
N PRO A 39 -0.41 -4.62 1.66
CA PRO A 39 0.29 -4.99 0.42
C PRO A 39 0.04 -6.47 0.13
N TYR A 40 -0.39 -6.78 -1.09
CA TYR A 40 -0.60 -8.15 -1.57
C TYR A 40 0.01 -8.31 -2.96
N HIS A 41 0.02 -9.54 -3.49
CA HIS A 41 0.54 -9.85 -4.82
C HIS A 41 1.88 -9.13 -5.05
N TYR A 42 2.81 -9.35 -4.12
CA TYR A 42 4.10 -8.66 -4.06
C TYR A 42 5.26 -9.57 -4.45
N GLY A 43 5.02 -10.86 -4.72
CA GLY A 43 6.05 -11.79 -5.19
C GLY A 43 7.30 -11.78 -4.30
N GLN A 44 8.43 -11.36 -4.88
CA GLN A 44 9.70 -11.23 -4.15
C GLN A 44 9.98 -9.81 -3.62
N THR A 45 9.14 -8.82 -3.95
CA THR A 45 9.29 -7.45 -3.46
C THR A 45 9.13 -7.41 -1.94
N ASN A 46 10.03 -6.69 -1.27
CA ASN A 46 10.03 -6.59 0.19
C ASN A 46 8.94 -5.60 0.67
N PRO A 47 7.86 -6.06 1.34
CA PRO A 47 6.79 -5.18 1.82
C PRO A 47 7.25 -4.21 2.92
N GLN A 48 8.40 -4.46 3.57
CA GLN A 48 8.98 -3.54 4.56
C GLN A 48 9.37 -2.19 3.93
N MET A 49 9.65 -2.14 2.63
CA MET A 49 9.90 -0.89 1.91
C MET A 49 8.67 0.03 1.96
N LEU A 50 7.48 -0.52 1.78
CA LEU A 50 6.24 0.24 1.84
C LEU A 50 5.98 0.81 3.23
N VAL A 51 6.22 0.01 4.28
CA VAL A 51 6.13 0.48 5.68
C VAL A 51 7.05 1.68 5.89
N ASN A 52 8.29 1.62 5.40
CA ASN A 52 9.24 2.72 5.51
C ASN A 52 8.78 3.98 4.76
N LEU A 53 8.25 3.83 3.55
CA LEU A 53 7.75 4.94 2.73
C LEU A 53 6.53 5.65 3.33
N LEU A 54 5.73 4.94 4.13
CA LEU A 54 4.52 5.45 4.77
C LEU A 54 4.71 5.81 6.26
N LYS A 55 5.94 5.76 6.80
CA LYS A 55 6.22 6.08 8.22
C LYS A 55 5.70 7.46 8.66
N ALA A 56 5.72 8.45 7.77
CA ALA A 56 5.24 9.81 8.07
C ALA A 56 3.72 9.94 8.00
N SER A 57 3.02 8.99 7.38
CA SER A 57 1.57 8.99 7.20
C SER A 57 0.86 8.42 8.42
N LYS A 58 0.54 9.29 9.40
CA LYS A 58 -0.12 8.88 10.66
C LYS A 58 -1.51 8.25 10.49
N GLY A 59 -2.17 8.45 9.35
CA GLY A 59 -3.51 7.94 9.07
C GLY A 59 -3.56 6.55 8.42
N ILE A 60 -2.42 5.98 8.03
CA ILE A 60 -2.37 4.71 7.27
C ILE A 60 -1.61 3.66 8.08
N GLU A 61 -2.32 2.65 8.57
CA GLU A 61 -1.73 1.48 9.23
C GLU A 61 -1.37 0.41 8.19
N VAL A 62 -0.08 0.20 7.93
CA VAL A 62 0.35 -0.88 7.02
C VAL A 62 0.42 -2.21 7.76
N ARG A 63 -0.33 -3.20 7.30
CA ARG A 63 -0.33 -4.56 7.88
C ARG A 63 0.22 -5.57 6.89
N ILE A 64 1.34 -6.20 7.24
CA ILE A 64 1.95 -7.25 6.43
C ILE A 64 1.32 -8.60 6.80
N ARG A 65 0.90 -9.36 5.78
CA ARG A 65 0.45 -10.75 5.88
C ARG A 65 1.11 -11.57 4.77
N ARG A 66 1.12 -12.90 4.89
CA ARG A 66 1.62 -13.79 3.83
C ARG A 66 0.64 -13.78 2.66
N MET A 67 0.82 -12.85 1.73
CA MET A 67 -0.02 -12.63 0.55
C MET A 67 0.86 -12.36 -0.68
N ARG A 68 1.88 -13.22 -0.86
CA ARG A 68 2.85 -13.12 -1.96
C ARG A 68 2.17 -13.28 -3.32
#